data_AF-A0A269XEC3-F1
#
_entry.id   AF-A0A269XEC3-F1
#
_cell.length_a   1.000
_cell.length_b   1.000
_cell.length_c   1.000
_cell.angle_alpha   90.00
_cell.angle_beta   90.00
_cell.angle_gamma   90.00
#
_symmetry.space_group_name_H-M   'P 1'
#
loop_
_entity.id
_entity.type
_entity.pdbx_description
1 polymer ?
#
loop_
_entity_poly.entity_id
_entity_poly.type
_entity_poly.pdbx_seq_one_letter_code
_entity_poly.pdbx_strand_id
1 'polypeptide(L)'
;PHVAVFDTSFHQTMPEQAYLYSLPYHYYEDYGIRKYGFHGTSHKYVSRRAADILGKPIEDLRIISCHIGNGASIAAIDGGESIDTSMGF
;
A
#
# COMPACT_ATOMS: atom_id res chain seq x y z
N PRO A 1 19.37 -0.62 -20.74
CA PRO A 1 18.01 -1.08 -20.34
C PRO A 1 17.25 0.01 -19.56
N HIS A 2 15.95 0.20 -19.83
CA HIS A 2 15.06 1.12 -19.11
C HIS A 2 14.05 0.33 -18.28
N VAL A 3 13.72 0.80 -17.07
CA VAL A 3 12.82 0.12 -16.12
C VAL A 3 11.81 1.11 -15.55
N ALA A 4 10.54 0.69 -15.43
CA ALA A 4 9.50 1.43 -14.74
C ALA A 4 9.29 0.87 -13.33
N VAL A 5 9.16 1.77 -12.35
CA VAL A 5 8.84 1.42 -10.95
C VAL A 5 7.58 2.18 -10.58
N PHE A 6 6.52 1.44 -10.27
CA PHE A 6 5.19 2.01 -10.02
C PHE A 6 4.95 2.17 -8.51
N ASP A 7 4.47 3.35 -8.12
CA ASP A 7 4.06 3.62 -6.74
C ASP A 7 2.91 2.73 -6.27
N THR A 8 2.06 2.28 -7.19
CA THR A 8 0.91 1.41 -6.91
C THR A 8 1.30 -0.05 -6.63
N SER A 9 2.54 -0.45 -6.96
CA SER A 9 2.96 -1.85 -6.95
C SER A 9 2.93 -2.49 -5.55
N PHE A 10 3.31 -1.73 -4.52
CA PHE A 10 3.32 -2.23 -3.14
C PHE A 10 1.91 -2.48 -2.58
N HIS A 11 0.91 -1.78 -3.12
CA HIS A 11 -0.47 -1.84 -2.63
C HIS A 11 -1.30 -2.94 -3.33
N GLN A 12 -0.72 -3.70 -4.26
CA GLN A 12 -1.43 -4.78 -4.96
C GLN A 12 -1.76 -5.99 -4.09
N THR A 13 -1.25 -6.04 -2.86
CA THR A 13 -1.58 -7.08 -1.87
C THR A 13 -2.77 -6.75 -0.98
N MET A 14 -3.41 -5.58 -1.16
CA MET A 14 -4.65 -5.25 -0.48
C MET A 14 -5.74 -6.30 -0.78
N PRO A 15 -6.47 -6.78 0.23
CA PRO A 15 -7.61 -7.65 0.03
C PRO A 15 -8.79 -6.87 -0.56
N GLU A 16 -9.76 -7.59 -1.15
CA GLU A 16 -10.92 -7.03 -1.84
C GLU A 16 -11.69 -5.99 -1.02
N GLN A 17 -11.88 -6.28 0.27
CA GLN A 17 -12.60 -5.42 1.19
C GLN A 17 -11.89 -4.08 1.43
N ALA A 18 -10.57 -4.01 1.19
CA ALA A 18 -9.78 -2.79 1.37
C ALA A 18 -9.71 -1.95 0.09
N TYR A 19 -9.73 -2.59 -1.09
CA TYR A 19 -9.61 -1.87 -2.37
C TYR A 19 -10.91 -1.56 -3.08
N LEU A 20 -12.00 -2.28 -2.78
CA LEU A 20 -13.31 -1.97 -3.34
C LEU A 20 -13.91 -0.75 -2.65
N TYR A 21 -14.45 0.15 -3.46
CA TYR A 21 -15.34 1.20 -2.96
C TYR A 21 -16.74 0.64 -2.75
N SER A 22 -17.50 1.25 -1.83
CA SER A 22 -18.92 0.96 -1.62
C SER A 22 -19.80 1.54 -2.75
N LEU A 23 -19.47 1.16 -3.98
CA LEU A 23 -20.12 1.52 -5.23
C LEU A 23 -20.67 0.25 -5.90
N PRO A 24 -21.54 0.37 -6.91
CA PRO A 24 -21.96 -0.78 -7.70
C PRO A 24 -20.76 -1.57 -8.24
N TYR A 25 -20.78 -2.89 -8.06
CA TYR A 25 -19.63 -3.77 -8.39
C TYR A 25 -19.21 -3.69 -9.86
N HIS A 26 -20.15 -3.45 -10.78
CA HIS A 26 -19.85 -3.28 -12.20
C HIS A 26 -18.86 -2.14 -12.48
N TYR A 27 -18.75 -1.13 -11.62
CA TYR A 27 -17.71 -0.10 -11.79
C TYR A 27 -16.29 -0.66 -11.65
N TYR A 28 -16.09 -1.59 -10.72
CA TYR A 28 -14.83 -2.29 -10.59
C TYR A 28 -14.57 -3.20 -11.80
N GLU A 29 -15.58 -4.00 -12.20
CA GLU A 29 -15.45 -4.96 -13.30
C GLU A 29 -15.20 -4.29 -14.65
N ASP A 30 -15.99 -3.27 -14.99
CA ASP A 30 -15.99 -2.66 -16.32
C ASP A 30 -14.89 -1.60 -16.48
N TYR A 31 -14.56 -0.89 -15.39
CA TYR A 31 -13.71 0.31 -15.44
C TYR A 31 -12.48 0.25 -14.54
N GLY A 32 -12.29 -0.83 -13.78
CA GLY A 32 -11.18 -0.92 -12.82
C GLY A 32 -11.31 0.09 -11.69
N ILE A 33 -12.54 0.47 -11.32
CA ILE A 33 -12.80 1.42 -10.22
C ILE A 33 -12.42 0.75 -8.88
N ARG A 34 -11.21 1.00 -8.38
CA ARG A 34 -10.67 0.57 -7.08
C ARG A 34 -9.68 1.55 -6.47
N LYS A 35 -9.39 1.38 -5.18
CA LYS A 35 -8.23 2.00 -4.52
C LYS A 35 -6.94 1.37 -5.08
N TYR A 36 -6.07 2.19 -5.68
CA TYR A 36 -4.76 1.75 -6.17
C TYR A 36 -3.65 1.98 -5.15
N GLY A 37 -3.71 3.11 -4.41
CA GLY A 37 -2.67 3.51 -3.49
C GLY A 37 -1.43 4.10 -4.17
N PHE A 38 -0.74 5.00 -3.49
CA PHE A 38 0.49 5.63 -3.98
C PHE A 38 1.51 5.76 -2.84
N HIS A 39 2.71 6.25 -3.18
CA HIS A 39 3.88 6.23 -2.29
C HIS A 39 4.30 4.81 -1.85
N GLY A 40 3.92 3.78 -2.61
CA GLY A 40 4.20 2.38 -2.25
C GLY A 40 5.70 2.06 -2.20
N THR A 41 6.50 2.72 -3.03
CA THR A 41 7.98 2.63 -2.96
C THR A 41 8.51 3.10 -1.61
N SER A 42 7.97 4.22 -1.09
CA SER A 42 8.31 4.76 0.22
C SER A 42 7.80 3.85 1.35
N HIS A 43 6.52 3.49 1.33
CA HIS A 43 5.92 2.63 2.35
C HIS A 43 6.64 1.28 2.48
N LYS A 44 6.99 0.65 1.34
CA LYS A 44 7.78 -0.61 1.31
C LYS A 44 9.17 -0.44 1.91
N TYR A 45 9.85 0.67 1.60
CA TYR A 45 11.20 0.91 2.10
C TYR A 45 11.18 1.13 3.62
N VAL A 46 10.30 2.01 4.11
CA VAL A 46 10.30 2.39 5.53
C VAL A 46 9.78 1.28 6.44
N SER A 47 8.88 0.41 5.98
CA SER A 47 8.44 -0.75 6.76
C SER A 47 9.58 -1.75 7.00
N ARG A 48 10.36 -2.06 5.97
CA ARG A 48 11.56 -2.90 6.07
C ARG A 48 12.63 -2.25 6.93
N ARG A 49 12.86 -0.94 6.74
CA ARG A 49 13.83 -0.21 7.57
C ARG A 49 13.41 -0.19 9.05
N ALA A 50 12.11 -0.08 9.33
CA ALA A 50 11.59 -0.17 10.69
C ALA A 50 11.83 -1.57 11.29
N ALA A 51 11.66 -2.63 10.51
CA ALA A 51 11.99 -4.00 10.93
C ALA A 51 13.46 -4.15 11.33
N ASP A 52 14.38 -3.62 10.51
CA ASP A 52 15.82 -3.60 10.80
C ASP A 52 16.14 -2.85 12.11
N ILE A 53 15.51 -1.69 12.32
CA ILE A 53 15.72 -0.86 13.52
C ILE A 53 15.20 -1.59 14.78
N LEU A 54 14.08 -2.30 14.64
CA LEU A 54 13.47 -3.06 15.74
C LEU A 54 14.18 -4.39 15.99
N GLY A 55 15.09 -4.82 15.11
CA GLY A 55 15.76 -6.11 15.19
C GLY A 55 14.80 -7.29 15.10
N LYS A 56 13.70 -7.14 14.34
CA LYS A 56 12.65 -8.15 14.19
C LYS A 56 12.43 -8.49 12.71
N PRO A 57 12.08 -9.75 12.39
CA PRO A 57 11.60 -10.11 11.05
C PRO A 57 10.40 -9.25 10.65
N ILE A 58 10.31 -8.85 9.38
CA ILE A 58 9.21 -8.02 8.88
C ILE A 58 7.87 -8.77 8.95
N GLU A 59 7.92 -10.09 8.85
CA GLU A 59 6.79 -11.03 8.90
C GLU A 59 6.09 -11.02 10.27
N ASP A 60 6.82 -10.66 11.34
CA ASP A 60 6.29 -10.59 12.71
C ASP A 60 5.73 -9.20 13.08
N LEU A 61 5.74 -8.25 12.14
CA LEU A 61 5.43 -6.85 12.41
C LEU A 61 4.10 -6.40 11.78
N ARG A 62 3.39 -5.60 12.56
CA ARG A 62 2.21 -4.84 12.12
C ARG A 62 2.55 -3.37 12.25
N ILE A 63 2.65 -2.67 11.12
CA ILE A 63 3.19 -1.32 11.02
C ILE A 63 2.13 -0.41 10.40
N ILE A 64 1.95 0.76 11.02
CA ILE A 64 1.30 1.90 10.37
C ILE A 64 2.41 2.82 9.87
N SER A 65 2.44 3.04 8.56
CA SER A 65 3.43 3.91 7.91
C SER A 65 2.75 5.21 7.50
N CYS A 66 3.33 6.35 7.87
CA CYS A 66 2.84 7.68 7.50
C CYS A 66 3.87 8.36 6.59
N HIS A 67 3.56 8.46 5.30
CA HIS A 67 4.32 9.28 4.36
C HIS A 67 3.76 10.70 4.40
N ILE A 68 4.54 11.68 4.85
CA ILE A 68 4.10 13.07 5.01
C ILE A 68 5.07 13.98 4.25
N GLY A 69 4.59 14.53 3.13
CA GLY A 69 5.32 15.47 2.28
C GLY A 69 4.35 16.34 1.48
N ASN A 70 4.69 16.66 0.23
CA ASN A 70 3.79 17.42 -0.67
C ASN A 70 2.46 16.69 -0.91
N GLY A 71 2.49 15.36 -0.96
CA GLY A 71 1.34 14.49 -0.78
C GLY A 71 1.50 13.70 0.52
N ALA A 72 0.38 13.33 1.15
CA ALA A 72 0.39 12.57 2.39
C ALA A 72 -0.47 11.31 2.27
N SER A 73 0.08 10.18 2.70
CA SER A 73 -0.63 8.90 2.76
C SER A 73 -0.28 8.11 4.00
N ILE A 74 -1.22 7.29 4.45
CA ILE A 74 -1.04 6.34 5.53
C ILE A 74 -1.29 4.95 4.97
N ALA A 75 -0.42 3.99 5.28
CA ALA A 75 -0.58 2.59 4.90
C ALA A 75 -0.56 1.68 6.13
N ALA A 76 -1.49 0.73 6.17
CA ALA A 76 -1.47 -0.38 7.10
C ALA A 76 -0.71 -1.55 6.47
N ILE A 77 0.31 -2.03 7.17
CA ILE A 77 1.25 -3.03 6.68
C ILE A 77 1.27 -4.19 7.68
N ASP A 78 1.00 -5.39 7.21
CA ASP A 78 0.98 -6.62 8.01
C ASP A 78 1.94 -7.64 7.39
N GLY A 79 2.96 -8.06 8.14
CA GLY A 79 3.96 -8.99 7.65
C GLY A 79 4.78 -8.48 6.45
N GLY A 80 4.88 -7.16 6.29
CA GLY A 80 5.56 -6.53 5.14
C GLY A 80 4.69 -6.31 3.91
N GLU A 81 3.42 -6.71 3.94
CA GLU A 81 2.46 -6.53 2.86
C GLU A 81 1.48 -5.38 3.15
N SER A 82 1.12 -4.62 2.12
CA SER A 82 0.15 -3.52 2.28
C SER A 82 -1.27 -4.07 2.33
N ILE A 83 -1.91 -3.97 3.49
CA ILE A 83 -3.29 -4.45 3.67
C ILE A 83 -4.34 -3.36 3.54
N ASP A 84 -3.97 -2.08 3.69
CA ASP A 84 -4.82 -0.93 3.39
C ASP A 84 -3.97 0.33 3.17
N THR A 85 -4.52 1.34 2.51
CA THR A 85 -3.90 2.65 2.34
C THR A 85 -4.95 3.75 2.23
N SER A 86 -4.57 4.98 2.62
CA SER A 86 -5.48 6.13 2.62
C SER A 86 -5.71 6.71 1.22
N MET A 87 -4.79 6.49 0.27
CA MET A 87 -4.90 7.04 -1.08
C MET A 87 -5.74 6.16 -1.99
N GLY A 88 -6.62 6.80 -2.75
CA GLY A 88 -7.61 6.19 -3.64
C GLY A 88 -7.16 6.03 -5.09
N PHE A 89 -8.15 6.13 -6.00
CA PHE A 89 -7.96 6.23 -7.45
C PHE A 89 -6.69 6.93 -7.89
#